data_AF-A0A327NF59-F1
#
_entry.id   AF-A0A327NF59-F1
#
_cell.length_a   1.000
_cell.length_b   1.000
_cell.length_c   1.000
_cell.angle_alpha   90.00
_cell.angle_beta   90.00
_cell.angle_gamma   90.00
#
_symmetry.space_group_name_H-M   'P 1'
#
loop_
_entity.id
_entity.type
_entity.pdbx_description
1 polymer ?
#
loop_
_entity_poly.entity_id
_entity_poly.type
_entity_poly.pdbx_seq_one_letter_code
_entity_poly.pdbx_strand_id
1 'polypeptide(L)'
;MTANATSGGSYTVTASANGVGSSVNFALTNTGLAPSFTTMPTSKTVCSTNGTTFIVAASNATAYQWRVNTGSGFTNLSDGTPYSGVTSTTLTIGNVAGLNGYQYQCVATGAGSTTSTSATLTVPPTPALRLRMEAPLSVRLMAWEM
;
A
#
# COMPACT_ATOMS: atom_id res chain seq x y z
N MET A 1 -33.56 -1.56 -36.10
CA MET A 1 -33.46 -0.32 -35.29
C MET A 1 -32.30 -0.49 -34.34
N THR A 2 -31.22 0.28 -34.52
CA THR A 2 -30.05 0.21 -33.62
C THR A 2 -30.16 1.37 -32.65
N ALA A 3 -30.36 1.04 -31.39
CA ALA A 3 -30.42 2.01 -30.30
C ALA A 3 -29.04 2.15 -29.68
N ASN A 4 -28.38 3.29 -29.89
CA ASN A 4 -27.12 3.59 -29.24
C ASN A 4 -27.43 4.24 -27.89
N ALA A 5 -27.43 3.45 -26.82
CA ALA A 5 -27.67 3.95 -25.48
C ALA A 5 -26.38 4.49 -24.87
N THR A 6 -26.41 5.73 -24.36
CA THR A 6 -25.36 6.30 -23.53
C THR A 6 -25.57 5.87 -22.07
N SER A 7 -24.46 5.62 -21.36
CA SER A 7 -24.40 5.24 -19.94
C SER A 7 -25.43 5.96 -19.05
N GLY A 8 -26.31 5.20 -18.38
CA GLY A 8 -27.16 5.68 -17.27
C GLY A 8 -28.59 6.07 -17.62
N GLY A 9 -29.01 5.98 -18.90
CA GLY A 9 -30.39 6.24 -19.32
C GLY A 9 -31.27 4.98 -19.41
N SER A 10 -32.57 5.11 -19.13
CA SER A 10 -33.55 4.13 -19.58
C SER A 10 -33.73 4.24 -21.09
N TYR A 11 -33.71 3.12 -21.80
CA TYR A 11 -34.06 3.09 -23.22
C TYR A 11 -35.36 2.31 -23.42
N THR A 12 -36.24 2.84 -24.26
CA THR A 12 -37.52 2.21 -24.59
C THR A 12 -37.38 1.47 -25.90
N VAL A 13 -37.64 0.16 -25.88
CA VAL A 13 -37.77 -0.62 -27.10
C VAL A 13 -39.27 -0.77 -27.38
N THR A 14 -39.73 -0.19 -28.48
CA THR A 14 -41.12 -0.33 -28.94
C THR A 14 -41.17 -1.36 -30.04
N ALA A 15 -41.93 -2.43 -29.84
CA ALA A 15 -42.34 -3.35 -30.89
C ALA A 15 -43.81 -3.06 -31.23
N SER A 16 -44.14 -2.99 -32.52
CA SER A 16 -45.53 -2.86 -32.96
C SER A 16 -45.86 -3.92 -34.00
N ALA A 17 -47.04 -4.51 -33.87
CA ALA A 17 -47.62 -5.42 -34.86
C ALA A 17 -49.09 -5.01 -35.06
N ASN A 18 -49.50 -4.84 -36.33
CA ASN A 18 -50.87 -4.48 -36.70
C ASN A 18 -51.44 -3.26 -35.92
N GLY A 19 -50.66 -2.21 -35.73
CA GLY A 19 -51.11 -0.97 -35.06
C GLY A 19 -51.24 -1.05 -33.53
N VAL A 20 -50.98 -2.22 -32.92
CA VAL A 20 -50.86 -2.35 -31.47
C VAL A 20 -49.38 -2.22 -31.09
N GLY A 21 -49.06 -1.19 -30.30
CA GLY A 21 -47.72 -1.00 -29.74
C GLY A 21 -47.59 -1.70 -28.39
N SER A 22 -46.48 -2.41 -28.18
CA SER A 22 -46.04 -2.83 -26.86
C SER A 22 -44.67 -2.22 -26.60
N SER A 23 -44.54 -1.50 -25.49
CA SER A 23 -43.28 -0.96 -25.01
C SER A 23 -42.77 -1.78 -23.85
N VAL A 24 -41.46 -2.02 -23.85
CA VAL A 24 -40.72 -2.53 -22.70
C VAL A 24 -39.63 -1.53 -22.35
N ASN A 25 -39.55 -1.18 -21.06
CA ASN A 25 -38.55 -0.26 -20.55
C ASN A 25 -37.33 -1.07 -20.10
N PHE A 26 -36.16 -0.75 -20.64
CA PHE A 26 -34.89 -1.30 -20.18
C PHE A 26 -34.10 -0.21 -19.45
N ALA A 27 -33.49 -0.57 -18.32
CA ALA A 27 -32.56 0.30 -17.61
C ALA A 27 -31.12 -0.17 -17.87
N LEU A 28 -30.24 0.75 -18.26
CA LEU A 28 -28.81 0.49 -18.42
C LEU A 28 -28.05 1.13 -17.27
N THR A 29 -27.41 0.29 -16.44
CA THR A 29 -26.52 0.75 -15.37
C THR A 29 -25.07 0.64 -15.85
N ASN A 30 -24.42 1.78 -16.10
CA ASN A 30 -22.97 1.80 -16.29
C ASN A 30 -22.30 1.88 -14.91
N THR A 31 -22.08 0.73 -14.30
CA THR A 31 -21.25 0.65 -13.11
C THR A 31 -19.81 0.85 -13.56
N GLY A 32 -19.14 1.91 -13.09
CA GLY A 32 -17.76 2.20 -13.47
C GLY A 32 -16.82 1.00 -13.25
N LEU A 33 -15.61 1.08 -13.79
CA LEU A 33 -14.63 0.00 -13.61
C LEU A 33 -14.05 0.02 -12.19
N ALA A 34 -13.90 -1.16 -11.59
CA ALA A 34 -13.19 -1.30 -10.33
C ALA A 34 -11.70 -0.91 -10.50
N PRO A 35 -11.05 -0.40 -9.44
CA PRO A 35 -9.63 -0.11 -9.48
C PRO A 35 -8.79 -1.36 -9.77
N SER A 36 -7.71 -1.21 -10.53
CA SER A 36 -6.74 -2.28 -10.78
C SER A 36 -5.32 -1.74 -10.62
N PHE A 37 -4.53 -2.37 -9.75
CA PHE A 37 -3.14 -1.96 -9.53
C PHE A 37 -2.27 -2.37 -10.72
N THR A 38 -1.59 -1.40 -11.32
CA THR A 38 -0.55 -1.59 -12.36
C THR A 38 0.85 -1.64 -11.76
N THR A 39 1.04 -1.02 -10.59
CA THR A 39 2.27 -1.09 -9.80
C THR A 39 1.93 -1.46 -8.36
N MET A 40 2.60 -2.50 -7.86
CA MET A 40 2.49 -2.98 -6.49
C MET A 40 3.61 -2.38 -5.62
N PRO A 41 3.39 -2.25 -4.29
CA PRO A 41 4.46 -1.85 -3.40
C PRO A 41 5.48 -2.98 -3.25
N THR A 42 6.76 -2.63 -3.19
CA THR A 42 7.86 -3.60 -3.05
C THR A 42 8.44 -3.53 -1.64
N SER A 43 8.69 -4.69 -1.02
CA SER A 43 9.39 -4.78 0.28
C SER A 43 10.75 -4.09 0.23
N LYS A 44 11.16 -3.46 1.34
CA LYS A 44 12.41 -2.69 1.43
C LYS A 44 13.18 -3.03 2.70
N THR A 45 14.50 -3.03 2.58
CA THR A 45 15.42 -3.07 3.73
C THR A 45 16.09 -1.71 3.85
N VAL A 46 15.94 -1.05 4.99
CA VAL A 46 16.42 0.33 5.22
C VAL A 46 17.07 0.42 6.59
N CYS A 47 18.24 1.05 6.68
CA CYS A 47 18.89 1.30 7.96
C CYS A 47 18.08 2.29 8.81
N SER A 48 18.07 2.10 10.13
CA SER A 48 17.17 2.80 11.08
C SER A 48 17.26 4.32 11.10
N THR A 49 18.28 4.92 10.48
CA THR A 49 18.50 6.38 10.44
C THR A 49 17.82 7.08 9.26
N ASN A 50 17.27 6.32 8.30
CA ASN A 50 16.78 6.86 7.04
C ASN A 50 15.27 6.70 6.90
N GLY A 51 14.63 7.65 6.22
CA GLY A 51 13.26 7.49 5.74
C GLY A 51 13.16 6.56 4.54
N THR A 52 11.95 6.19 4.16
CA THR A 52 11.67 5.42 2.94
C THR A 52 10.31 5.78 2.34
N THR A 53 10.02 5.20 1.18
CA THR A 53 8.74 5.35 0.49
C THR A 53 8.20 4.02 0.02
N PHE A 54 6.88 3.89 -0.07
CA PHE A 54 6.21 2.82 -0.82
C PHE A 54 5.34 3.46 -1.90
N ILE A 55 5.37 2.89 -3.10
CA ILE A 55 4.72 3.46 -4.28
C ILE A 55 3.75 2.43 -4.84
N VAL A 56 2.58 2.89 -5.26
CA VAL A 56 1.60 2.13 -6.04
C VAL A 56 1.13 2.94 -7.24
N ALA A 57 0.57 2.26 -8.23
CA ALA A 57 -0.18 2.89 -9.30
C ALA A 57 -1.39 2.03 -9.60
N ALA A 58 -2.55 2.65 -9.79
CA ALA A 58 -3.78 1.96 -10.14
C ALA A 58 -4.57 2.71 -11.23
N SER A 59 -5.16 1.95 -12.13
CA SER A 59 -6.16 2.44 -13.08
C SER A 59 -7.54 2.46 -12.42
N ASN A 60 -8.42 3.37 -12.84
CA ASN A 60 -9.79 3.52 -12.34
C ASN A 60 -9.91 3.81 -10.84
N ALA A 61 -8.84 4.29 -10.20
CA ALA A 61 -8.84 4.71 -8.81
C ALA A 61 -9.18 6.20 -8.70
N THR A 62 -10.11 6.53 -7.81
CA THR A 62 -10.50 7.89 -7.43
C THR A 62 -9.96 8.28 -6.05
N ALA A 63 -9.61 7.30 -5.21
CA ALA A 63 -9.01 7.53 -3.90
C ALA A 63 -8.08 6.37 -3.49
N TYR A 64 -7.18 6.67 -2.55
CA TYR A 64 -6.23 5.72 -1.97
C TYR A 64 -6.29 5.78 -0.45
N GLN A 65 -5.98 4.66 0.20
CA GLN A 65 -5.79 4.57 1.65
C GLN A 65 -4.69 3.55 1.96
N TRP A 66 -3.58 4.03 2.52
CA TRP A 66 -2.53 3.18 3.03
C TRP A 66 -2.91 2.58 4.38
N ARG A 67 -2.53 1.32 4.57
CA ARG A 67 -2.74 0.55 5.79
C ARG A 67 -1.45 -0.08 6.24
N VAL A 68 -1.28 -0.18 7.56
CA VAL A 68 -0.14 -0.86 8.19
C VAL A 68 -0.61 -2.06 8.98
N ASN A 69 0.16 -3.14 8.93
CA ASN A 69 0.05 -4.27 9.83
C ASN A 69 1.30 -4.36 10.70
N THR A 70 1.11 -4.20 12.01
CA THR A 70 2.15 -4.25 13.04
C THR A 70 2.25 -5.62 13.73
N GLY A 71 1.52 -6.62 13.22
CA GLY A 71 1.44 -7.98 13.74
C GLY A 71 0.02 -8.42 14.15
N SER A 72 -0.95 -7.51 14.18
CA SER A 72 -2.35 -7.78 14.61
C SER A 72 -3.39 -7.58 13.49
N GLY A 73 -2.95 -7.42 12.24
CA GLY A 73 -3.80 -7.12 11.10
C GLY A 73 -3.66 -5.69 10.60
N PHE A 74 -4.32 -5.39 9.48
CA PHE A 74 -4.19 -4.11 8.80
C PHE A 74 -5.12 -3.04 9.37
N THR A 75 -4.54 -1.88 9.70
CA THR A 75 -5.25 -0.69 10.17
C THR A 75 -4.94 0.50 9.26
N ASN A 76 -5.88 1.44 9.13
CA ASN A 76 -5.69 2.63 8.29
C ASN A 76 -4.62 3.54 8.89
N LEU A 77 -3.69 3.99 8.06
CA LEU A 77 -2.74 5.03 8.41
C LEU A 77 -3.41 6.40 8.33
N SER A 78 -2.98 7.30 9.20
CA SER A 78 -3.29 8.74 9.16
C SER A 78 -2.00 9.52 8.97
N ASP A 79 -2.06 10.66 8.29
CA ASP A 79 -0.90 11.54 8.18
C ASP A 79 -0.50 12.07 9.57
N GLY A 80 0.80 12.15 9.81
CA GLY A 80 1.41 12.48 11.12
C GLY A 80 2.74 11.76 11.28
N THR A 81 3.59 12.12 12.22
CA THR A 81 4.90 11.45 12.35
C THR A 81 4.73 9.95 12.69
N PRO A 82 5.30 9.00 11.92
CA PRO A 82 6.30 9.16 10.84
C PRO A 82 5.74 9.11 9.40
N TYR A 83 4.42 9.04 9.19
CA TYR A 83 3.76 8.82 7.90
C TYR A 83 3.27 10.10 7.22
N SER A 84 3.45 10.19 5.90
CA SER A 84 2.82 11.22 5.07
C SER A 84 2.42 10.67 3.70
N GLY A 85 1.38 11.24 3.10
CA GLY A 85 0.84 10.78 1.81
C GLY A 85 -0.02 9.53 1.92
N VAL A 86 -0.65 9.29 3.09
CA VAL A 86 -1.43 8.07 3.34
C VAL A 86 -2.67 7.91 2.44
N THR A 87 -3.09 8.98 1.76
CA THR A 87 -4.17 8.96 0.75
C THR A 87 -3.67 9.19 -0.69
N SER A 88 -2.37 8.99 -0.93
CA SER A 88 -1.71 9.20 -2.23
C SER A 88 -1.16 7.89 -2.80
N THR A 89 -0.69 7.93 -4.04
CA THR A 89 0.05 6.84 -4.69
C THR A 89 1.41 6.57 -4.04
N THR A 90 1.95 7.55 -3.30
CA THR A 90 3.23 7.42 -2.59
C THR A 90 3.03 7.63 -1.09
N LEU A 91 3.26 6.58 -0.31
CA LEU A 91 3.43 6.67 1.14
C LEU A 91 4.90 7.02 1.45
N THR A 92 5.11 8.05 2.26
CA THR A 92 6.42 8.39 2.79
C THR A 92 6.48 8.06 4.28
N ILE A 93 7.58 7.45 4.70
CA ILE A 93 7.90 7.14 6.09
C ILE A 93 9.17 7.92 6.42
N GLY A 94 9.06 8.99 7.20
CA GLY A 94 10.18 9.89 7.49
C GLY A 94 11.26 9.25 8.36
N ASN A 95 10.87 8.40 9.32
CA ASN A 95 11.78 7.68 10.20
C ASN A 95 11.31 6.22 10.33
N VAL A 96 12.19 5.27 10.02
CA VAL A 96 11.89 3.83 10.07
C VAL A 96 12.26 3.15 11.39
N ALA A 97 12.87 3.88 12.34
CA ALA A 97 13.23 3.33 13.64
C ALA A 97 12.01 2.71 14.37
N GLY A 98 12.16 1.46 14.81
CA GLY A 98 11.09 0.72 15.49
C GLY A 98 10.02 0.11 14.59
N LEU A 99 10.09 0.31 13.27
CA LEU A 99 9.09 -0.21 12.31
C LEU A 99 9.51 -1.53 11.64
N ASN A 100 10.49 -2.24 12.22
CA ASN A 100 11.00 -3.49 11.66
C ASN A 100 9.89 -4.55 11.60
N GLY A 101 9.73 -5.18 10.43
CA GLY A 101 8.76 -6.24 10.20
C GLY A 101 7.34 -5.75 9.90
N TYR A 102 7.08 -4.44 9.93
CA TYR A 102 5.77 -3.89 9.59
C TYR A 102 5.47 -4.09 8.11
N GLN A 103 4.22 -4.40 7.80
CA GLN A 103 3.75 -4.59 6.42
C GLN A 103 2.84 -3.45 6.01
N TYR A 104 3.02 -2.97 4.79
CA TYR A 104 2.28 -1.86 4.21
C TYR A 104 1.53 -2.31 2.98
N GLN A 105 0.29 -1.88 2.85
CA GLN A 105 -0.53 -2.11 1.66
C GLN A 105 -1.43 -0.91 1.39
N CYS A 106 -1.89 -0.77 0.16
CA CYS A 106 -2.79 0.30 -0.24
C CYS A 106 -4.14 -0.27 -0.69
N VAL A 107 -5.22 0.41 -0.32
CA VAL A 107 -6.55 0.19 -0.87
C VAL A 107 -6.85 1.31 -1.86
N ALA A 108 -7.11 0.95 -3.11
CA ALA A 108 -7.61 1.86 -4.12
C ALA A 108 -9.14 1.77 -4.17
N THR A 109 -9.82 2.91 -4.21
CA THR A 109 -11.28 3.02 -4.32
C THR A 109 -11.64 3.66 -5.66
N GLY A 110 -12.73 3.21 -6.26
CA GLY A 110 -13.32 3.67 -7.53
C GLY A 110 -14.80 3.27 -7.56
N ALA A 111 -15.26 2.63 -8.64
CA ALA A 111 -16.61 2.00 -8.65
C ALA A 111 -16.73 0.76 -7.73
N GLY A 112 -15.62 0.35 -7.12
CA GLY A 112 -15.49 -0.64 -6.06
C GLY A 112 -14.19 -0.38 -5.31
N SER A 113 -13.64 -1.39 -4.64
CA SER A 113 -12.34 -1.27 -3.98
C SER A 113 -11.46 -2.48 -4.27
N THR A 114 -10.17 -2.23 -4.48
CA THR A 114 -9.15 -3.27 -4.69
C THR A 114 -7.99 -3.02 -3.73
N THR A 115 -7.43 -4.08 -3.16
CA THR A 115 -6.27 -4.01 -2.25
C THR A 115 -5.00 -4.46 -2.98
N SER A 116 -3.89 -3.75 -2.78
CA SER A 116 -2.58 -4.13 -3.32
C SER A 116 -2.01 -5.37 -2.63
N THR A 117 -0.91 -5.91 -3.15
CA THR A 117 -0.07 -6.81 -2.34
C THR A 117 0.51 -6.07 -1.13
N SER A 118 0.98 -6.83 -0.14
CA SER A 118 1.66 -6.30 1.03
C SER A 118 3.17 -6.21 0.80
N ALA A 119 3.78 -5.11 1.26
CA ALA A 119 5.23 -4.90 1.24
C ALA A 119 5.77 -4.82 2.67
N THR A 120 6.82 -5.59 2.97
CA THR A 120 7.45 -5.62 4.29
C THR A 120 8.57 -4.60 4.37
N LEU A 121 8.62 -3.85 5.48
CA LEU A 121 9.75 -3.02 5.85
C LEU A 121 10.68 -3.78 6.79
N THR A 122 11.91 -4.03 6.37
CA THR A 122 12.97 -4.62 7.19
C THR A 122 13.92 -3.53 7.65
N VAL A 123 14.11 -3.39 8.95
CA VAL A 123 15.04 -2.43 9.55
C VAL A 123 16.06 -3.22 10.36
N PRO A 124 17.26 -3.47 9.81
CA PRO A 124 18.30 -4.19 10.53
C PRO A 124 18.67 -3.46 11.83
N PRO A 125 19.00 -4.20 12.90
CA PRO A 125 19.48 -3.59 14.12
C PRO A 125 20.79 -2.83 13.84
N THR A 126 20.97 -1.68 14.48
CA THR A 126 22.26 -1.00 14.49
C THR A 126 23.31 -1.91 15.14
N PRO A 127 24.50 -2.06 14.54
CA PRO A 127 25.58 -2.81 15.18
C PRO A 127 25.88 -2.19 16.55
N ALA A 128 25.63 -2.92 17.62
CA ALA A 128 26.07 -2.50 18.94
C ALA A 128 27.58 -2.70 19.02
N LEU A 129 28.34 -1.62 19.11
CA LEU A 129 29.78 -1.69 19.36
C LEU A 129 29.98 -2.30 20.75
N ARG A 130 30.31 -3.59 20.81
CA ARG A 130 30.70 -4.27 22.03
C ARG A 130 32.20 -4.00 22.21
N LEU A 131 32.54 -2.95 22.96
CA LEU A 131 33.90 -2.83 23.49
C LEU A 131 34.08 -3.99 24.47
N ARG A 132 34.67 -5.09 23.99
CA ARG A 132 35.24 -6.09 24.90
C ARG A 132 36.35 -5.33 25.63
N MET A 133 36.17 -5.07 26.92
CA MET A 133 37.31 -4.72 27.76
C MET A 133 38.19 -5.97 27.81
N GLU A 134 39.12 -6.10 26.87
CA GLU A 134 40.14 -7.12 26.97
C GLU A 134 41.02 -6.71 28.15
N ALA A 135 41.03 -7.51 29.22
CA ALA A 135 41.93 -7.28 30.34
C ALA A 135 43.37 -7.21 29.81
N PRO A 136 44.18 -6.20 30.18
CA PRO A 136 45.55 -6.12 29.70
C PRO A 136 46.28 -7.41 30.10
N LEU A 137 46.95 -8.02 29.12
CA LEU A 137 47.83 -9.17 29.35
C LEU A 137 48.79 -8.79 30.48
N SER A 138 48.68 -9.46 31.63
CA SER A 138 49.57 -9.23 32.75
C SER A 138 50.98 -9.57 32.28
N VAL A 139 51.81 -8.55 32.05
CA VAL A 139 53.24 -8.70 31.78
C VAL A 139 53.82 -9.43 32.99
N ARG A 140 54.13 -10.72 32.84
CA ARG A 140 54.94 -11.42 33.84
C ARG A 140 56.33 -10.83 33.74
N LEU A 141 56.66 -9.97 34.70
CA LEU A 141 58.03 -9.56 34.97
C LEU A 141 58.82 -10.86 35.23
N MET A 142 59.66 -11.29 34.28
CA MET A 142 60.71 -12.26 34.59
C MET A 142 61.70 -11.53 35.48
N ALA A 143 61.58 -11.75 36.78
CA ALA A 143 62.61 -11.39 37.73
C ALA A 143 63.89 -12.08 37.25
N TRP A 144 64.89 -11.25 37.00
CA TRP A 144 66.26 -11.69 36.84
C TRP A 144 66.74 -12.20 38.19
N GLU A 145 67.13 -13.46 38.27
CA GLU A 145 68.05 -13.92 39.32
C GLU A 145 69.29 -14.53 38.67
N MET A 146 70.41 -14.27 39.35
CA MET A 146 71.81 -14.29 38.92
C MET A 146 72.37 -15.64 38.49
#